data_AF-A0A5N9G7E6-F1
#
_entry.id   AF-A0A5N9G7E6-F1
#
_cell.length_a   1.000
_cell.length_b   1.000
_cell.length_c   1.000
_cell.angle_alpha   90.00
_cell.angle_beta   90.00
_cell.angle_gamma   90.00
#
_symmetry.space_group_name_H-M   'P 1'
#
loop_
_entity.id
_entity.type
_entity.pdbx_description
1 polymer ?
#
loop_
_entity_poly.entity_id
_entity_poly.type
_entity_poly.pdbx_seq_one_letter_code
_entity_poly.pdbx_strand_id
1 'polypeptide(L)' 'MTLLFRACPRCNGDVHERADHYGRYEECLQCGHMRDTQPAFSLNIKIKKGKMKPGRKKSAA' A
#
# COMPACT_ATOMS: atom_id res chain seq x y z
N MET A 1 -17.32 -9.34 -9.45
CA MET A 1 -16.61 -10.62 -9.65
C MET A 1 -15.84 -10.49 -10.97
N THR A 2 -14.64 -9.91 -10.90
CA THR A 2 -13.79 -9.70 -12.08
C THR A 2 -12.73 -10.80 -12.07
N LEU A 3 -12.57 -11.51 -13.19
CA LEU A 3 -11.56 -12.55 -13.35
C LEU A 3 -10.56 -12.13 -14.42
N LEU A 4 -9.28 -12.13 -14.06
CA LEU A 4 -8.15 -11.69 -14.86
C LEU A 4 -7.31 -12.91 -15.23
N PHE A 5 -7.28 -13.23 -16.52
CA PHE A 5 -6.54 -14.38 -17.02
C PHE A 5 -5.05 -14.09 -17.11
N ARG A 6 -4.21 -15.05 -16.68
CA ARG A 6 -2.74 -14.93 -16.69
C ARG A 6 -2.17 -13.66 -16.04
N ALA A 7 -2.87 -13.11 -15.05
CA ALA A 7 -2.50 -11.85 -14.41
C ALA A 7 -1.60 -12.03 -13.18
N CYS A 8 -1.44 -13.26 -12.67
CA CYS A 8 -0.63 -13.49 -11.48
C CYS A 8 0.87 -13.29 -11.78
N PRO A 9 1.58 -12.38 -11.08
CA PRO A 9 3.00 -12.12 -11.32
C PRO A 9 3.93 -13.26 -10.88
N ARG A 10 3.43 -14.23 -10.09
CA ARG A 10 4.25 -15.35 -9.60
C ARG A 10 4.17 -16.59 -10.49
N CYS A 11 2.99 -16.95 -10.97
CA CYS A 11 2.76 -18.20 -11.69
C CYS A 11 2.13 -18.02 -13.08
N ASN A 12 1.86 -16.79 -13.50
CA ASN A 12 1.11 -16.47 -14.72
C ASN A 12 -0.27 -17.15 -14.77
N GLY A 13 -0.86 -17.38 -13.60
CA GLY A 13 -2.17 -17.95 -13.43
C GLY A 13 -3.29 -16.92 -13.41
N ASP A 14 -4.51 -17.44 -13.24
CA ASP A 14 -5.72 -16.63 -13.18
C ASP A 14 -5.90 -16.01 -11.80
N VAL A 15 -6.42 -14.80 -11.79
CA VAL A 15 -6.58 -13.97 -10.61
C VAL A 15 -8.03 -13.50 -10.53
N HIS A 16 -8.63 -13.58 -9.35
CA HIS A 16 -9.94 -12.95 -9.11
C HIS A 16 -9.82 -11.74 -8.20
N GLU A 17 -10.59 -10.71 -8.51
CA GLU A 17 -10.74 -9.53 -7.67
C GLU A 17 -11.89 -9.72 -6.68
N ARG A 18 -11.61 -9.52 -5.40
CA ARG A 18 -12.56 -9.56 -4.28
C ARG A 18 -12.49 -8.28 -3.45
N ALA A 19 -13.50 -8.11 -2.61
CA ALA A 19 -13.57 -7.00 -1.67
C ALA A 19 -14.06 -7.53 -0.32
N ASP A 20 -13.42 -7.07 0.75
CA ASP A 20 -13.78 -7.35 2.13
C ASP A 20 -13.84 -6.03 2.94
N HIS A 21 -13.95 -6.14 4.26
CA HIS A 21 -14.06 -4.99 5.16
C HIS A 21 -12.84 -4.05 5.11
N TYR A 22 -11.65 -4.56 4.75
CA TYR A 22 -10.41 -3.79 4.68
C TYR A 22 -10.15 -3.17 3.31
N GLY A 23 -10.87 -3.61 2.27
CA GLY A 23 -10.76 -3.02 0.94
C GLY A 23 -10.88 -4.03 -0.18
N ARG A 24 -10.32 -3.68 -1.33
CA ARG A 24 -10.25 -4.57 -2.50
C ARG A 24 -8.90 -5.22 -2.56
N TYR A 25 -8.91 -6.50 -2.85
CA TYR A 25 -7.73 -7.31 -3.05
C TYR A 25 -7.98 -8.23 -4.23
N GLU A 26 -6.90 -8.77 -4.77
CA GLU A 26 -6.97 -9.85 -5.71
C GLU A 26 -6.19 -11.04 -5.20
N GLU A 27 -6.61 -12.23 -5.61
CA GLU A 27 -6.00 -13.49 -5.22
C GLU A 27 -5.82 -14.38 -6.46
N CYS A 28 -4.68 -15.05 -6.56
CA CYS A 28 -4.48 -16.05 -7.60
C CYS A 28 -5.15 -17.37 -7.23
N LEU A 29 -5.97 -17.88 -8.15
CA LEU A 29 -6.70 -19.15 -7.98
C LEU A 29 -5.78 -20.38 -8.01
N GLN A 30 -4.59 -20.28 -8.61
CA GLN A 30 -3.67 -21.41 -8.76
C GLN A 30 -2.61 -21.50 -7.65
N CYS A 31 -2.03 -20.36 -7.24
CA CYS A 31 -0.94 -20.36 -6.25
C CYS A 31 -1.29 -19.64 -4.93
N GLY A 32 -2.48 -19.06 -4.81
CA GLY A 32 -2.93 -18.35 -3.60
C GLY A 32 -2.24 -17.01 -3.34
N HIS A 33 -1.49 -16.46 -4.31
CA HIS A 33 -0.84 -15.17 -4.14
C HIS A 33 -1.88 -14.04 -4.05
N MET A 34 -1.86 -13.27 -2.96
CA MET A 34 -2.76 -12.14 -2.75
C MET A 34 -2.03 -10.80 -2.88
N ARG A 35 -2.69 -9.80 -3.48
CA ARG A 35 -2.26 -8.40 -3.43
C ARG A 35 -3.44 -7.48 -3.17
N ASP A 36 -3.24 -6.47 -2.35
CA ASP A 36 -4.21 -5.38 -2.18
C ASP A 36 -4.22 -4.50 -3.42
N THR A 37 -5.40 -4.20 -3.95
CA THR A 37 -5.57 -3.32 -5.13
C THR A 37 -5.88 -1.88 -4.74
N GLN A 38 -6.22 -1.62 -3.48
CA GLN A 38 -6.33 -0.25 -2.98
C GLN A 38 -4.94 0.32 -2.69
N PRO A 39 -4.59 1.49 -3.26
CA PRO A 39 -3.39 2.19 -2.83
C PRO A 39 -3.54 2.57 -1.36
N ALA A 40 -2.53 2.26 -0.54
CA ALA A 40 -2.41 2.83 0.80
C ALA A 40 -2.63 4.34 0.66
N PHE A 41 -3.62 4.88 1.37
CA PHE A 41 -4.08 6.26 1.24
C PHE A 41 -2.91 7.19 0.95
N SER A 42 -2.88 7.79 -0.24
CA SER A 42 -1.87 8.75 -0.62
C SER A 42 -2.08 9.99 0.24
N LEU A 43 -1.46 9.99 1.42
CA LEU A 43 -1.50 11.10 2.35
C LEU A 43 -0.78 12.27 1.71
N ASN A 44 -1.55 13.12 1.03
CA ASN A 44 -1.07 14.35 0.43
C ASN A 44 -0.88 15.39 1.56
N ILE A 45 0.11 15.15 2.42
CA ILE A 45 0.39 15.99 3.58
C ILE A 45 1.19 17.19 3.08
N LYS A 46 0.55 18.35 3.07
CA LYS A 46 1.23 19.64 2.90
C LYS A 46 2.02 19.95 4.16
N ILE A 47 3.26 19.47 4.23
CA ILE A 47 4.19 19.79 5.33
C ILE A 47 4.48 21.29 5.26
N LYS A 48 3.82 22.08 6.13
CA LYS A 48 4.17 23.48 6.30
C LYS A 48 5.54 23.53 6.97
N LYS A 49 6.52 24.12 6.29
CA LYS A 49 7.86 24.37 6.85
C LYS A 49 7.72 25.40 7.98
N GLY A 50 7.51 24.91 9.20
CA GLY A 50 7.46 25.76 10.39
C GLY A 50 8.81 26.41 10.66
N LYS A 51 8.82 27.46 11.49
CA LYS A 51 10.08 28.07 11.95
C LYS A 51 10.90 27.01 12.67
N MET A 52 12.18 26.87 12.28
CA MET A 52 13.10 25.94 12.92
C MET A 52 13.22 26.32 14.40
N LYS A 53 12.89 25.38 15.30
CA LYS A 53 13.08 25.60 16.74
C LYS A 53 14.58 25.82 17.01
N PRO A 54 14.94 26.76 17.89
CA PRO A 54 16.34 26.96 18.25
C PRO A 54 16.93 25.63 18.74
N GLY A 55 18.14 25.32 18.26
CA GLY A 55 18.84 24.09 18.64
C GLY A 55 18.99 23.99 20.15
N ARG A 56 19.00 22.75 20.66
CA ARG A 56 19.23 22.48 22.08
C ARG A 56 20.56 23.10 22.50
N LYS A 57 20.53 24.06 23.44
CA LYS A 57 21.75 24.66 23.98
C LYS A 57 22.60 23.55 24.61
N LYS A 58 23.85 23.43 24.18
CA LYS A 58 24.82 22.59 24.89
C LYS A 58 25.10 23.27 26.22
N SER A 59 24.81 22.58 27.33
CA SER A 59 25.27 22.99 28.65
C SER A 59 26.80 22.94 28.66
N ALA A 60 27.45 24.02 29.10
CA ALA A 60 28.89 24.05 29.29
C ALA A 60 29.27 23.03 30.38
N ALA A 61 30.35 22.28 30.13
CA ALA A 61 30.94 21.32 31.05
C ALA A 61 31.70 22.04 32.17
#